data_AF-A1ZVM9-F1
#
_entry.id   AF-A1ZVM9-F1
#
_cell.length_a   1.000
_cell.length_b   1.000
_cell.length_c   1.000
_cell.angle_alpha   90.00
_cell.angle_beta   90.00
_cell.angle_gamma   90.00
#
_symmetry.space_group_name_H-M   'P 1'
#
loop_
_entity.id
_entity.type
_entity.pdbx_description
1 polymer ?
#
loop_
_entity_poly.entity_id
_entity_poly.type
_entity_poly.pdbx_seq_one_letter_code
_entity_poly.pdbx_strand_id
1 'polypeptide(L)'
;MKQLLLIYCLTIGVGTLQAQSMTKSSRTDSLKCHKIEVDRKKTYQISQSVVVCDTLIMHDKSTLKIVGSKKFALYARYVKIGRRCVMDARGAHGTTRSPDGKVGIQLLLQMNIYTLGDLLINTSGGKGYNKSRYYPKASDEQALIKLGGSGGDIHFTYYSPIAITQSERKRGRATIGCHTKPGASHLPPYMSGVRARFATAPNNLFMHHTLRVTPGQTTPGRAQKSKDAKHQMIKLYEGKVTFLRVEQPLKF
;
A
#
# COMPACT_ATOMS: atom_id res chain seq x y z
N MET A 1 12.35 73.91 34.87
CA MET A 1 11.00 73.62 34.33
C MET A 1 11.21 72.99 32.95
N LYS A 2 11.63 71.73 32.81
CA LYS A 2 10.96 70.46 33.12
C LYS A 2 9.61 70.31 32.41
N GLN A 3 9.59 69.36 31.47
CA GLN A 3 8.46 68.50 31.08
C GLN A 3 7.30 69.16 30.34
N LEU A 4 7.40 69.32 29.00
CA LEU A 4 6.21 69.32 28.13
C LEU A 4 6.59 69.34 26.64
N LEU A 5 7.22 68.28 26.09
CA LEU A 5 7.17 68.04 24.64
C LEU A 5 7.70 66.64 24.26
N LEU A 6 7.12 65.58 24.82
CA LEU A 6 7.48 64.20 24.49
C LEU A 6 6.22 63.33 24.32
N ILE A 7 5.22 63.90 23.66
CA ILE A 7 3.94 63.25 23.35
C ILE A 7 3.61 63.58 21.89
N TYR A 8 4.34 63.03 20.92
CA TYR A 8 3.88 63.06 19.51
C TYR A 8 4.48 61.97 18.59
N CYS A 9 5.28 61.02 19.09
CA CYS A 9 5.86 59.95 18.24
C CYS A 9 5.38 58.54 18.62
N LEU A 10 4.17 58.40 19.16
CA LEU A 10 3.60 57.09 19.53
C LEU A 10 2.29 56.76 18.79
N THR A 11 2.20 57.15 17.51
CA THR A 11 1.19 56.64 16.57
C THR A 11 1.90 56.00 15.38
N ILE A 12 2.76 55.02 15.65
CA ILE A 12 3.26 54.11 14.63
C ILE A 12 2.23 52.99 14.51
N GLY A 13 1.58 52.93 13.34
CA GLY A 13 0.50 52.02 13.04
C GLY A 13 0.86 50.56 13.29
N VAL A 14 0.03 49.90 14.08
CA VAL A 14 0.00 48.45 14.19
C VAL A 14 -0.70 47.92 12.93
N GLY A 15 0.03 47.94 11.82
CA GLY A 15 -0.35 47.21 10.62
C GLY A 15 -0.23 45.72 10.92
N THR A 16 -1.36 45.05 11.10
CA THR A 16 -1.43 43.61 11.22
C THR A 16 -0.97 42.98 9.91
N LEU A 17 0.31 42.61 9.85
CA LEU A 17 0.85 41.73 8.82
C LEU A 17 0.11 40.38 8.95
N GLN A 18 -0.98 40.23 8.19
CA GLN A 18 -1.52 38.92 7.90
C GLN A 18 -0.47 38.17 7.09
N ALA A 19 0.38 37.41 7.80
CA ALA A 19 1.21 36.39 7.22
C ALA A 19 0.27 35.39 6.53
N GLN A 20 0.06 35.57 5.22
CA GLN A 20 -0.57 34.57 4.39
C GLN A 20 0.32 33.34 4.44
N SER A 21 -0.04 32.41 5.33
CA SER A 21 0.55 31.08 5.39
C SER A 21 0.20 30.41 4.06
N MET A 22 1.06 30.60 3.07
CA MET A 22 1.00 29.88 1.81
C MET A 22 0.97 28.40 2.15
N THR A 23 -0.17 27.76 1.86
CA THR A 23 -0.31 26.31 1.94
C THR A 23 0.72 25.67 1.02
N LYS A 24 1.84 25.25 1.61
CA LYS A 24 2.94 24.46 1.01
C LYS A 24 2.44 23.08 0.59
N SER A 25 1.47 23.01 -0.32
CA SER A 25 0.75 21.79 -0.68
C SER A 25 0.77 21.53 -2.19
N SER A 26 1.94 21.69 -2.80
CA SER A 26 2.31 20.92 -3.99
C SER A 26 3.71 20.36 -3.79
N ARG A 27 3.86 19.54 -2.73
CA ARG A 27 5.05 18.70 -2.61
C ARG A 27 5.08 17.80 -3.84
N THR A 28 6.13 17.97 -4.64
CA THR A 28 6.40 17.18 -5.84
C THR A 28 6.22 15.70 -5.52
N ASP A 29 5.31 15.06 -6.24
CA ASP A 29 4.91 13.65 -6.05
C ASP A 29 6.06 12.64 -6.27
N SER A 30 7.20 13.12 -6.75
CA SER A 30 8.37 12.30 -7.05
C SER A 30 9.58 12.65 -6.17
N LEU A 31 10.23 11.61 -5.65
CA LEU A 31 11.53 11.66 -5.00
C LEU A 31 12.57 11.13 -5.99
N LYS A 32 13.53 11.97 -6.37
CA LYS A 32 14.73 11.55 -7.10
C LYS A 32 15.91 11.62 -6.15
N CYS A 33 16.64 10.52 -5.98
CA CYS A 33 17.80 10.49 -5.11
C CYS A 33 18.84 9.48 -5.62
N HIS A 34 20.12 9.73 -5.37
CA HIS A 34 21.16 8.81 -5.84
C HIS A 34 21.12 7.46 -5.10
N LYS A 35 20.88 7.49 -3.79
CA LYS A 35 20.99 6.30 -2.93
C LYS A 35 19.90 6.27 -1.86
N ILE A 36 19.26 5.11 -1.72
CA ILE A 36 18.41 4.75 -0.59
C ILE A 36 19.06 3.56 0.10
N GLU A 37 19.44 3.73 1.36
CA GLU A 37 20.00 2.66 2.19
C GLU A 37 19.17 2.49 3.45
N VAL A 38 18.71 1.26 3.70
CA VAL A 38 17.95 0.90 4.89
C VAL A 38 18.79 -0.04 5.73
N ASP A 39 19.28 0.48 6.85
CA ASP A 39 20.13 -0.27 7.77
C ASP A 39 19.46 -1.52 8.33
N ARG A 40 20.30 -2.41 8.86
CA ARG A 40 19.89 -3.68 9.46
C ARG A 40 18.83 -3.46 10.54
N LYS A 41 17.71 -4.19 10.46
CA LYS A 41 16.57 -4.10 11.40
C LYS A 41 15.94 -2.70 11.53
N LYS A 42 16.26 -1.74 10.65
CA LYS A 42 15.63 -0.41 10.66
C LYS A 42 14.45 -0.37 9.70
N THR A 43 13.55 0.58 9.96
CA THR A 43 12.42 0.89 9.08
C THR A 43 12.66 2.25 8.44
N TYR A 44 12.66 2.31 7.12
CA TYR A 44 12.70 3.56 6.36
C TYR A 44 11.32 3.84 5.78
N GLN A 45 10.79 5.05 6.02
CA GLN A 45 9.43 5.42 5.61
C GLN A 45 9.47 6.37 4.42
N ILE A 46 8.74 6.03 3.35
CA ILE A 46 8.58 6.84 2.15
C ILE A 46 7.13 7.29 2.02
N SER A 47 6.94 8.59 1.78
CA SER A 47 5.61 9.18 1.56
C SER A 47 5.34 9.60 0.12
N GLN A 48 6.37 9.64 -0.74
CA GLN A 48 6.24 10.02 -2.14
C GLN A 48 5.60 8.89 -2.94
N SER A 49 4.82 9.24 -3.96
CA SER A 49 4.14 8.27 -4.82
C SER A 49 5.08 7.69 -5.87
N VAL A 50 6.09 8.45 -6.29
CA VAL A 50 7.11 8.00 -7.24
C VAL A 50 8.50 8.15 -6.63
N VAL A 51 9.30 7.10 -6.69
CA VAL A 51 10.70 7.11 -6.23
C VAL A 51 11.58 6.61 -7.35
N VAL A 52 12.56 7.43 -7.72
CA VAL A 52 13.61 7.07 -8.67
C VAL A 52 14.93 7.13 -7.93
N CYS A 53 15.66 6.03 -7.91
CA CYS A 53 16.99 5.97 -7.33
C CYS A 53 18.00 5.18 -8.16
N ASP A 54 19.26 5.58 -8.10
CA ASP A 54 20.31 4.80 -8.75
C ASP A 54 20.60 3.54 -7.94
N THR A 55 20.71 3.67 -6.62
CA THR A 55 21.07 2.56 -5.71
C THR A 55 20.05 2.37 -4.59
N LEU A 56 19.52 1.15 -4.46
CA LEU A 56 18.73 0.69 -3.31
C LEU A 56 19.46 -0.44 -2.58
N ILE A 57 19.76 -0.21 -1.30
CA ILE A 57 20.40 -1.21 -0.43
C ILE A 57 19.49 -1.45 0.78
N MET A 58 19.00 -2.67 0.91
CA MET A 58 18.23 -3.13 2.05
C MET A 58 19.05 -4.16 2.81
N HIS A 59 19.52 -3.81 4.01
CA HIS A 59 20.26 -4.74 4.87
C HIS A 59 19.33 -5.78 5.52
N ASP A 60 19.89 -6.82 6.15
CA ASP A 60 19.11 -7.88 6.78
C ASP A 60 18.00 -7.36 7.70
N LYS A 61 16.80 -7.93 7.57
CA LYS A 61 15.61 -7.61 8.39
C LYS A 61 15.20 -6.14 8.32
N SER A 62 15.66 -5.41 7.30
CA SER A 62 15.24 -4.03 7.07
C SER A 62 13.80 -3.99 6.53
N THR A 63 13.10 -2.89 6.81
CA THR A 63 11.74 -2.65 6.34
C THR A 63 11.67 -1.33 5.57
N LEU A 64 11.21 -1.37 4.33
CA LEU A 64 10.86 -0.20 3.55
C LEU A 64 9.34 0.00 3.63
N LYS A 65 8.90 1.02 4.37
CA LYS A 65 7.49 1.28 4.63
C LYS A 65 6.96 2.40 3.72
N ILE A 66 5.94 2.10 2.95
CA ILE A 66 5.31 3.06 2.03
C ILE A 66 4.02 3.57 2.69
N VAL A 67 3.86 4.89 2.78
CA VAL A 67 2.71 5.52 3.42
C VAL A 67 2.13 6.64 2.55
N GLY A 68 0.86 6.96 2.77
CA GLY A 68 0.25 8.19 2.24
C GLY A 68 -0.21 8.14 0.78
N SER A 69 0.22 7.18 -0.02
CA SER A 69 -0.17 7.05 -1.43
C SER A 69 -1.11 5.85 -1.65
N LYS A 70 -2.00 5.96 -2.65
CA LYS A 70 -2.82 4.83 -3.13
C LYS A 70 -2.07 3.97 -4.15
N LYS A 71 -1.16 4.60 -4.89
CA LYS A 71 -0.29 4.01 -5.90
C LYS A 71 1.14 4.43 -5.59
N PHE A 72 2.07 3.49 -5.72
CA PHE A 72 3.49 3.74 -5.50
C PHE A 72 4.31 3.12 -6.64
N ALA A 73 5.22 3.90 -7.20
CA ALA A 73 6.16 3.47 -8.21
C ALA A 73 7.61 3.61 -7.71
N LEU A 74 8.39 2.54 -7.83
CA LEU A 74 9.82 2.53 -7.49
C LEU A 74 10.64 2.07 -8.69
N TYR A 75 11.57 2.92 -9.09
CA TYR A 75 12.55 2.66 -10.14
C TYR A 75 13.93 2.64 -9.50
N ALA A 76 14.63 1.50 -9.58
CA ALA A 76 15.95 1.34 -8.99
C ALA A 76 16.93 0.66 -9.95
N ARG A 77 18.01 1.37 -10.31
CA ARG A 77 19.01 0.89 -11.28
C ARG A 77 19.97 -0.16 -10.72
N TYR A 78 20.19 -0.17 -9.41
CA TYR A 78 21.05 -1.13 -8.71
C TYR A 78 20.43 -1.51 -7.37
N VAL A 79 20.08 -2.78 -7.21
CA VAL A 79 19.38 -3.26 -6.01
C VAL A 79 20.15 -4.39 -5.33
N LYS A 80 20.41 -4.20 -4.03
CA LYS A 80 20.87 -5.23 -3.10
C LYS A 80 19.87 -5.42 -1.97
N ILE A 81 19.40 -6.65 -1.81
CA ILE A 81 18.47 -7.02 -0.75
C ILE A 81 19.09 -8.12 0.09
N GLY A 82 19.19 -7.88 1.40
CA GLY A 82 19.65 -8.85 2.39
C GLY A 82 18.58 -9.90 2.72
N ARG A 83 18.72 -10.55 3.87
CA ARG A 83 17.81 -11.62 4.31
C ARG A 83 16.60 -11.07 5.07
N ARG A 84 15.43 -11.64 4.82
CA ARG A 84 14.15 -11.30 5.49
C ARG A 84 13.79 -9.82 5.44
N CYS A 85 14.06 -9.17 4.31
CA CYS A 85 13.68 -7.78 4.08
C CYS A 85 12.19 -7.68 3.77
N VAL A 86 11.57 -6.54 4.11
CA VAL A 86 10.14 -6.32 3.90
C VAL A 86 9.91 -4.99 3.19
N MET A 87 9.15 -5.01 2.10
CA MET A 87 8.50 -3.82 1.54
C MET A 87 7.06 -3.82 2.02
N ASP A 88 6.74 -2.92 2.95
CA ASP A 88 5.43 -2.84 3.59
C ASP A 88 4.61 -1.68 3.02
N ALA A 89 3.61 -2.02 2.21
CA ALA A 89 2.67 -1.11 1.58
C ALA A 89 1.22 -1.48 1.98
N ARG A 90 1.07 -1.98 3.21
CA ARG A 90 -0.20 -2.43 3.77
C ARG A 90 -1.19 -1.29 3.97
N GLY A 91 -2.46 -1.59 3.74
CA GLY A 91 -3.56 -0.70 4.07
C GLY A 91 -3.67 -0.42 5.57
N ALA A 92 -3.94 0.83 5.93
CA ALA A 92 -4.15 1.24 7.32
C ALA A 92 -5.35 0.53 7.95
N HIS A 93 -5.25 0.15 9.22
CA HIS A 93 -6.37 -0.44 9.95
C HIS A 93 -7.47 0.57 10.22
N GLY A 94 -8.69 0.07 10.28
CA GLY A 94 -9.83 0.84 10.74
C GLY A 94 -9.59 1.33 12.16
N THR A 95 -10.10 2.53 12.44
CA THR A 95 -10.07 3.21 13.74
C THR A 95 -11.50 3.51 14.18
N THR A 96 -11.69 4.05 15.38
CA THR A 96 -13.01 4.50 15.84
C THR A 96 -13.66 5.51 14.90
N ARG A 97 -12.86 6.41 14.28
CA ARG A 97 -13.35 7.47 13.37
C ARG A 97 -13.51 7.01 11.92
N SER A 98 -12.83 5.94 11.54
CA SER A 98 -12.87 5.38 10.18
C SER A 98 -12.83 3.86 10.34
N PRO A 99 -13.98 3.22 10.59
CA PRO A 99 -14.05 1.83 11.06
C PRO A 99 -13.61 0.81 10.02
N ASP A 100 -13.64 1.16 8.74
CA ASP A 100 -13.18 0.28 7.67
C ASP A 100 -11.67 0.30 7.51
N GLY A 101 -11.11 -0.86 7.19
CA GLY A 101 -9.71 -0.97 6.80
C GLY A 101 -9.48 -0.35 5.43
N LYS A 102 -8.34 0.32 5.25
CA LYS A 102 -7.97 0.88 3.94
C LYS A 102 -7.45 -0.22 3.02
N VAL A 103 -7.67 -0.02 1.72
CA VAL A 103 -7.09 -0.84 0.65
C VAL A 103 -5.56 -0.78 0.72
N GLY A 104 -4.89 -1.89 0.42
CA GLY A 104 -3.45 -1.93 0.25
C GLY A 104 -2.98 -1.06 -0.92
N ILE A 105 -1.71 -0.65 -0.88
CA ILE A 105 -1.15 0.24 -1.91
C ILE A 105 -0.86 -0.57 -3.18
N GLN A 106 -1.24 -0.03 -4.34
CA GLN A 106 -0.87 -0.60 -5.63
C GLN A 106 0.60 -0.29 -5.93
N LEU A 107 1.40 -1.32 -6.24
CA LEU A 107 2.82 -1.22 -6.45
C LEU A 107 3.20 -1.41 -7.92
N LEU A 108 4.02 -0.50 -8.44
CA LEU A 108 4.77 -0.64 -9.67
C LEU A 108 6.26 -0.64 -9.34
N LEU A 109 6.90 -1.80 -9.40
CA LEU A 109 8.30 -1.98 -9.02
C LEU A 109 9.10 -2.34 -10.25
N GLN A 110 10.12 -1.52 -10.56
CA GLN A 110 11.04 -1.74 -11.67
C GLN A 110 12.48 -1.70 -11.14
N MET A 111 13.12 -2.87 -11.07
CA MET A 111 14.38 -3.02 -10.33
C MET A 111 15.40 -3.90 -11.05
N ASN A 112 16.66 -3.49 -11.03
CA ASN A 112 17.78 -4.35 -11.42
C ASN A 112 18.41 -4.98 -10.18
N ILE A 113 18.14 -6.26 -9.93
CA ILE A 113 18.51 -6.97 -8.70
C ILE A 113 19.82 -7.71 -8.89
N TYR A 114 20.89 -7.24 -8.24
CA TYR A 114 22.22 -7.84 -8.29
C TYR A 114 22.50 -8.77 -7.11
N THR A 115 21.82 -8.56 -5.99
CA THR A 115 21.91 -9.44 -4.82
C THR A 115 20.55 -9.55 -4.17
N LEU A 116 20.12 -10.78 -3.91
CA LEU A 116 18.84 -11.09 -3.27
C LEU A 116 19.03 -12.16 -2.20
N GLY A 117 18.75 -11.79 -0.95
CA GLY A 117 18.47 -12.73 0.14
C GLY A 117 16.99 -13.11 0.12
N ASP A 118 16.17 -12.49 0.97
CA ASP A 118 14.72 -12.72 0.94
C ASP A 118 13.99 -11.38 0.95
N LEU A 119 13.05 -11.20 0.03
CA LEU A 119 12.18 -10.03 -0.03
C LEU A 119 10.72 -10.47 0.13
N LEU A 120 10.04 -9.90 1.13
CA LEU A 120 8.59 -9.97 1.26
C LEU A 120 7.97 -8.63 0.86
N ILE A 121 7.09 -8.65 -0.14
CA ILE A 121 6.29 -7.50 -0.54
C ILE A 121 4.89 -7.67 0.04
N ASN A 122 4.48 -6.75 0.91
CA ASN A 122 3.19 -6.81 1.59
C ASN A 122 2.29 -5.64 1.17
N THR A 123 1.25 -5.93 0.40
CA THR A 123 0.20 -4.98 0.00
C THR A 123 -1.15 -5.39 0.59
N SER A 124 -1.17 -6.12 1.70
CA SER A 124 -2.43 -6.57 2.30
C SER A 124 -3.34 -5.41 2.68
N GLY A 125 -4.64 -5.68 2.72
CA GLY A 125 -5.62 -4.73 3.21
C GLY A 125 -5.51 -4.48 4.71
N GLY A 126 -5.96 -3.30 5.13
CA GLY A 126 -6.14 -2.97 6.53
C GLY A 126 -7.26 -3.80 7.15
N LYS A 127 -7.10 -4.24 8.39
CA LYS A 127 -8.20 -4.87 9.13
C LYS A 127 -9.29 -3.85 9.42
N GLY A 128 -10.56 -4.26 9.37
CA GLY A 128 -11.65 -3.49 9.95
C GLY A 128 -11.43 -3.31 11.45
N TYR A 129 -11.94 -2.20 12.00
CA TYR A 129 -11.78 -1.86 13.40
C TYR A 129 -12.50 -2.89 14.30
N ASN A 130 -11.80 -3.57 15.20
CA ASN A 130 -12.43 -4.49 16.13
C ASN A 130 -12.44 -3.88 17.54
N LYS A 131 -13.62 -3.47 18.01
CA LYS A 131 -13.84 -3.09 19.40
C LYS A 131 -14.60 -4.24 20.06
N SER A 132 -13.90 -5.33 20.38
CA SER A 132 -14.53 -6.57 20.88
C SER A 132 -15.22 -6.44 22.25
N ARG A 133 -15.21 -5.26 22.86
CA ARG A 133 -15.81 -5.01 24.19
C ARG A 133 -17.06 -4.14 24.18
N TYR A 134 -17.40 -3.52 23.05
CA TYR A 134 -18.61 -2.70 22.96
C TYR A 134 -19.59 -3.43 22.06
N TYR A 135 -20.39 -4.30 22.66
CA TYR A 135 -21.64 -4.72 22.05
C TYR A 135 -22.57 -3.51 22.15
N PRO A 136 -22.85 -2.79 21.04
CA PRO A 136 -23.99 -1.90 21.05
C PRO A 136 -25.20 -2.68 21.56
N LYS A 137 -25.97 -2.10 22.49
CA LYS A 137 -27.29 -2.64 22.80
C LYS A 137 -28.05 -2.72 21.48
N ALA A 138 -28.85 -3.76 21.27
CA ALA A 138 -29.50 -4.07 19.98
C ALA A 138 -30.32 -2.90 19.37
N SER A 139 -30.62 -1.85 20.15
CA SER A 139 -31.25 -0.61 19.70
C SER A 139 -30.33 0.34 18.92
N ASP A 140 -29.02 0.20 19.03
CA ASP A 140 -28.06 0.94 18.20
C ASP A 140 -27.88 0.17 16.89
N GLU A 141 -28.86 0.31 16.00
CA GLU A 141 -28.95 -0.30 14.66
C GLU A 141 -27.72 -0.02 13.76
N GLN A 142 -26.82 0.86 14.21
CA GLN A 142 -25.52 1.12 13.61
C GLN A 142 -24.41 0.24 14.23
N ALA A 143 -24.69 -1.04 14.46
CA ALA A 143 -23.65 -2.08 14.50
C ALA A 143 -23.04 -2.22 13.09
N LEU A 144 -22.40 -1.14 12.62
CA LEU A 144 -21.83 -0.99 11.30
C LEU A 144 -20.88 -2.16 11.07
N ILE A 145 -21.19 -2.99 10.07
CA ILE A 145 -20.29 -4.01 9.57
C ILE A 145 -18.98 -3.31 9.23
N LYS A 146 -17.88 -3.72 9.88
CA LYS A 146 -16.57 -3.07 9.72
C LYS A 146 -15.77 -3.89 8.75
N LEU A 147 -15.60 -3.37 7.55
CA LEU A 147 -15.02 -4.11 6.44
C LEU A 147 -13.50 -4.03 6.51
N GLY A 148 -12.84 -5.14 6.20
CA GLY A 148 -11.42 -5.09 5.86
C GLY A 148 -11.21 -4.39 4.52
N GLY A 149 -10.04 -3.79 4.33
CA GLY A 149 -9.65 -3.28 3.02
C GLY A 149 -9.26 -4.42 2.08
N SER A 150 -9.37 -4.21 0.77
CA SER A 150 -8.83 -5.15 -0.22
C SER A 150 -7.30 -5.12 -0.24
N GLY A 151 -6.67 -6.15 -0.81
CA GLY A 151 -5.24 -6.10 -1.12
C GLY A 151 -4.91 -5.14 -2.26
N GLY A 152 -3.66 -4.69 -2.33
CA GLY A 152 -3.14 -3.89 -3.44
C GLY A 152 -2.50 -4.76 -4.53
N ASP A 153 -2.64 -4.34 -5.78
CA ASP A 153 -2.02 -5.01 -6.92
C ASP A 153 -0.50 -4.78 -6.95
N ILE A 154 0.24 -5.76 -7.48
CA ILE A 154 1.70 -5.69 -7.61
C ILE A 154 2.09 -5.96 -9.06
N HIS A 155 2.72 -4.97 -9.68
CA HIS A 155 3.40 -5.08 -10.97
C HIS A 155 4.91 -5.06 -10.72
N PHE A 156 5.55 -6.22 -10.84
CA PHE A 156 6.96 -6.41 -10.51
C PHE A 156 7.76 -6.76 -11.77
N THR A 157 8.49 -5.80 -12.29
CA THR A 157 9.41 -5.99 -13.42
C THR A 157 10.85 -5.95 -12.91
N TYR A 158 11.65 -6.95 -13.25
CA TYR A 158 13.03 -7.00 -12.80
C TYR A 158 13.99 -7.60 -13.80
N TYR A 159 15.21 -7.06 -13.80
CA TYR A 159 16.40 -7.71 -14.34
C TYR A 159 17.15 -8.36 -13.19
N SER A 160 17.75 -9.54 -13.41
CA SER A 160 18.71 -10.11 -12.47
C SER A 160 19.69 -11.06 -13.17
N PRO A 161 21.01 -10.90 -12.93
CA PRO A 161 22.01 -11.85 -13.41
C PRO A 161 22.02 -13.14 -12.58
N ILE A 162 21.36 -13.17 -11.42
CA ILE A 162 21.21 -14.36 -10.57
C ILE A 162 19.85 -15.02 -10.77
N ALA A 163 19.78 -16.34 -10.57
CA ALA A 163 18.51 -17.06 -10.60
C ALA A 163 17.68 -16.71 -9.36
N ILE A 164 16.48 -16.15 -9.56
CA ILE A 164 15.53 -15.81 -8.51
C ILE A 164 14.41 -16.84 -8.50
N THR A 165 14.20 -17.50 -7.36
CA THR A 165 13.08 -18.43 -7.20
C THR A 165 11.85 -17.68 -6.68
N GLN A 166 10.73 -17.83 -7.36
CA GLN A 166 9.42 -17.42 -6.83
C GLN A 166 8.86 -18.60 -6.05
N SER A 167 8.98 -18.59 -4.73
CA SER A 167 8.33 -19.60 -3.88
C SER A 167 8.00 -18.98 -2.54
N GLU A 168 6.90 -19.40 -1.93
CA GLU A 168 6.49 -18.83 -0.64
C GLU A 168 7.50 -19.13 0.46
N ARG A 169 8.10 -20.34 0.51
CA ARG A 169 9.07 -20.72 1.55
C ARG A 169 9.95 -21.89 1.13
N LYS A 170 11.11 -21.63 0.52
CA LYS A 170 12.23 -22.58 0.56
C LYS A 170 13.34 -21.99 1.41
N ARG A 171 13.65 -22.65 2.54
CA ARG A 171 14.74 -22.23 3.42
C ARG A 171 16.05 -22.21 2.63
N GLY A 172 16.80 -21.10 2.72
CA GLY A 172 18.16 -20.99 2.19
C GLY A 172 18.28 -20.61 0.71
N ARG A 173 17.20 -20.22 0.02
CA ARG A 173 17.26 -19.72 -1.36
C ARG A 173 16.78 -18.29 -1.48
N ALA A 174 17.34 -17.58 -2.46
CA ALA A 174 16.91 -16.23 -2.79
C ALA A 174 15.44 -16.23 -3.22
N THR A 175 14.56 -15.59 -2.46
CA THR A 175 13.10 -15.62 -2.70
C THR A 175 12.47 -14.24 -2.71
N ILE A 176 11.48 -14.08 -3.59
CA ILE A 176 10.55 -12.94 -3.58
C ILE A 176 9.16 -13.50 -3.27
N GLY A 177 8.59 -13.08 -2.15
CA GLY A 177 7.23 -13.40 -1.73
C GLY A 177 6.32 -12.19 -1.84
N CYS A 178 5.07 -12.40 -2.22
CA CYS A 178 4.04 -11.36 -2.30
C CYS A 178 2.84 -11.71 -1.43
N HIS A 179 2.39 -10.76 -0.61
CA HIS A 179 1.21 -10.90 0.25
C HIS A 179 0.19 -9.80 -0.11
N THR A 180 -0.86 -10.18 -0.83
CA THR A 180 -1.93 -9.29 -1.34
C THR A 180 -3.31 -9.59 -0.73
N LYS A 181 -3.33 -10.15 0.48
CA LYS A 181 -4.57 -10.62 1.12
C LYS A 181 -5.48 -9.46 1.56
N PRO A 182 -6.81 -9.62 1.47
CA PRO A 182 -7.73 -8.66 2.07
C PRO A 182 -7.56 -8.63 3.59
N GLY A 183 -7.88 -7.49 4.17
CA GLY A 183 -7.94 -7.31 5.60
C GLY A 183 -9.08 -8.10 6.22
N ALA A 184 -8.92 -8.52 7.47
CA ALA A 184 -9.99 -9.19 8.20
C ALA A 184 -11.16 -8.22 8.42
N SER A 185 -12.35 -8.62 7.99
CA SER A 185 -13.61 -7.96 8.35
C SER A 185 -14.07 -8.40 9.74
N HIS A 186 -14.73 -7.51 10.46
CA HIS A 186 -15.38 -7.83 11.73
C HIS A 186 -16.89 -7.85 11.52
N LEU A 187 -17.45 -9.05 11.57
CA LEU A 187 -18.90 -9.28 11.55
C LEU A 187 -19.37 -9.52 12.98
N PRO A 188 -20.53 -8.97 13.38
CA PRO A 188 -21.12 -9.28 14.67
C PRO A 188 -21.50 -10.77 14.76
N PRO A 189 -21.56 -11.37 15.95
CA PRO A 189 -21.75 -12.81 16.13
C PRO A 189 -23.09 -13.32 15.58
N TYR A 190 -24.15 -12.50 15.58
CA TYR A 190 -25.43 -12.87 14.97
C TYR A 190 -25.38 -12.97 13.43
N MET A 191 -24.32 -12.43 12.79
CA MET A 191 -24.04 -12.61 11.36
C MET A 191 -22.92 -13.62 11.08
N SER A 192 -22.51 -14.42 12.08
CA SER A 192 -21.46 -15.43 11.90
C SER A 192 -21.81 -16.49 10.85
N GLY A 193 -23.09 -16.83 10.67
CA GLY A 193 -23.56 -17.74 9.62
C GLY A 193 -23.36 -17.22 8.19
N VAL A 194 -23.23 -15.90 8.03
CA VAL A 194 -22.98 -15.22 6.74
C VAL A 194 -21.49 -15.20 6.39
N ARG A 195 -20.61 -15.42 7.39
CA ARG A 195 -19.15 -15.35 7.27
C ARG A 195 -18.55 -16.33 6.25
N ALA A 196 -19.21 -17.46 6.02
CA ALA A 196 -18.76 -18.48 5.07
C ALA A 196 -18.86 -18.04 3.59
N ARG A 197 -19.62 -16.99 3.27
CA ARG A 197 -19.78 -16.51 1.87
C ARG A 197 -18.94 -15.29 1.51
N PHE A 198 -18.45 -14.55 2.51
CA PHE A 198 -17.62 -13.35 2.31
C PHE A 198 -16.12 -13.62 2.38
N ALA A 199 -15.71 -14.67 3.10
CA ALA A 199 -14.34 -15.12 3.12
C ALA A 199 -14.10 -16.06 1.94
N THR A 200 -13.03 -15.80 1.21
CA THR A 200 -12.44 -16.67 0.18
C THR A 200 -13.27 -16.90 -1.09
N ALA A 201 -12.97 -16.11 -2.12
CA ALA A 201 -12.72 -16.77 -3.40
C ALA A 201 -11.58 -17.78 -3.15
N PRO A 202 -11.67 -19.02 -3.68
CA PRO A 202 -10.64 -20.03 -3.46
C PRO A 202 -9.27 -19.44 -3.78
N ASN A 203 -8.26 -19.83 -3.00
CA ASN A 203 -6.83 -19.52 -3.18
C ASN A 203 -6.36 -20.01 -4.56
N ASN A 204 -6.86 -19.43 -5.64
CA ASN A 204 -6.36 -19.66 -6.98
C ASN A 204 -5.20 -18.69 -7.14
N LEU A 205 -4.07 -19.13 -6.61
CA LEU A 205 -2.74 -18.66 -6.96
C LEU A 205 -2.50 -18.98 -8.45
N PHE A 206 -3.28 -18.35 -9.34
CA PHE A 206 -2.91 -18.26 -10.74
C PHE A 206 -1.71 -17.33 -10.80
N MET A 207 -0.53 -17.90 -10.61
CA MET A 207 0.68 -17.40 -11.25
C MET A 207 0.44 -17.48 -12.76
N HIS A 208 -0.27 -16.51 -13.32
CA HIS A 208 -0.17 -16.25 -14.75
C HIS A 208 1.25 -15.73 -14.98
N HIS A 209 2.17 -16.64 -15.31
CA HIS A 209 3.22 -16.29 -16.23
C HIS A 209 2.52 -15.76 -17.47
N THR A 210 2.49 -14.44 -17.64
CA THR A 210 1.99 -13.83 -18.87
C THR A 210 3.03 -14.09 -19.96
N LEU A 211 3.08 -15.33 -20.47
CA LEU A 211 3.48 -15.57 -21.84
C LEU A 211 2.40 -14.89 -22.69
N ARG A 212 2.82 -13.95 -23.54
CA ARG A 212 1.92 -13.25 -24.47
C ARG A 212 1.16 -14.29 -25.29
N VAL A 213 -0.16 -14.29 -25.17
CA VAL A 213 -1.07 -14.93 -26.11
C VAL A 213 -1.81 -13.81 -26.87
N THR A 214 -1.75 -13.89 -28.18
CA THR A 214 -2.40 -13.01 -29.17
C THR A 214 -3.93 -13.05 -29.00
N PRO A 215 -4.66 -11.92 -29.18
CA PRO A 215 -6.09 -11.87 -28.90
C PRO A 215 -6.93 -12.62 -29.95
N GLY A 216 -7.76 -13.55 -29.48
CA GLY A 216 -8.80 -14.22 -30.25
C GLY A 216 -10.15 -14.20 -29.49
N GLN A 217 -11.09 -13.45 -30.07
CA GLN A 217 -12.56 -13.51 -29.98
C GLN A 217 -13.26 -13.89 -28.64
N THR A 218 -14.09 -12.96 -28.15
CA THR A 218 -15.17 -13.24 -27.17
C THR A 218 -16.54 -12.98 -27.81
N THR A 219 -17.41 -13.99 -27.77
CA THR A 219 -18.85 -13.91 -28.07
C THR A 219 -19.65 -13.43 -26.84
N PRO A 220 -20.79 -12.72 -27.02
CA PRO A 220 -21.58 -12.18 -25.92
C PRO A 220 -22.63 -13.19 -25.39
N GLY A 221 -22.55 -13.51 -24.09
CA GLY A 221 -23.52 -14.33 -23.36
C GLY A 221 -24.53 -13.51 -22.55
N ARG A 222 -25.79 -13.59 -23.01
CA ARG A 222 -27.11 -13.25 -22.44
C ARG A 222 -27.20 -12.81 -20.95
N ALA A 223 -27.82 -11.64 -20.74
CA ALA A 223 -28.19 -11.10 -19.43
C ALA A 223 -29.47 -11.74 -18.88
N GLN A 224 -29.43 -12.23 -17.63
CA GLN A 224 -30.59 -12.69 -16.86
C GLN A 224 -30.94 -11.61 -15.81
N LYS A 225 -32.14 -11.05 -15.91
CA LYS A 225 -32.72 -10.12 -14.91
C LYS A 225 -33.33 -10.95 -13.77
N SER A 226 -32.82 -10.84 -12.55
CA SER A 226 -33.53 -11.25 -11.33
C SER A 226 -33.87 -10.03 -10.48
N LYS A 227 -35.17 -9.82 -10.26
CA LYS A 227 -35.72 -8.91 -9.25
C LYS A 227 -35.76 -9.69 -7.93
N ASP A 228 -34.76 -9.55 -7.07
CA ASP A 228 -34.82 -9.99 -5.67
C ASP A 228 -33.89 -9.12 -4.82
N ALA A 229 -34.29 -8.93 -3.56
CA ALA A 229 -33.85 -7.89 -2.64
C ALA A 229 -32.31 -7.67 -2.56
N LYS A 230 -31.94 -6.39 -2.53
CA LYS A 230 -30.59 -5.79 -2.48
C LYS A 230 -29.70 -6.30 -1.32
N HIS A 231 -29.26 -7.54 -1.34
CA HIS A 231 -28.03 -7.94 -0.67
C HIS A 231 -26.86 -7.59 -1.60
N GLN A 232 -26.39 -6.34 -1.54
CA GLN A 232 -25.11 -6.00 -2.16
C GLN A 232 -24.00 -6.76 -1.43
N MET A 233 -23.63 -7.94 -1.94
CA MET A 233 -22.44 -8.65 -1.48
C MET A 233 -21.21 -7.79 -1.79
N ILE A 234 -20.64 -7.17 -0.76
CA ILE A 234 -19.34 -6.50 -0.86
C ILE A 234 -18.27 -7.59 -0.99
N LYS A 235 -17.80 -7.83 -2.21
CA LYS A 235 -16.67 -8.72 -2.47
C LYS A 235 -15.39 -7.98 -2.12
N LEU A 236 -14.62 -8.53 -1.17
CA LEU A 236 -13.23 -8.13 -0.96
C LEU A 236 -12.35 -8.87 -1.96
N TYR A 237 -11.42 -8.14 -2.57
CA TYR A 237 -10.56 -8.68 -3.62
C TYR A 237 -9.16 -8.94 -3.08
N GLU A 238 -8.60 -10.09 -3.45
CA GLU A 238 -7.16 -10.32 -3.38
C GLU A 238 -6.49 -9.53 -4.50
N GLY A 239 -5.36 -8.87 -4.20
CA GLY A 239 -4.64 -8.11 -5.22
C GLY A 239 -3.98 -9.02 -6.25
N LYS A 240 -3.96 -8.60 -7.52
CA LYS A 240 -3.28 -9.32 -8.60
C LYS A 240 -1.77 -9.11 -8.50
N VAL A 241 -1.00 -10.18 -8.72
CA VAL A 241 0.46 -10.12 -8.78
C VAL A 241 0.91 -10.48 -10.19
N THR A 242 1.72 -9.62 -10.80
CA THR A 242 2.32 -9.87 -12.12
C THR A 242 3.83 -9.78 -12.00
N PHE A 243 4.54 -10.83 -12.41
CA PHE A 243 5.99 -10.88 -12.45
C PHE A 243 6.47 -10.88 -13.91
N LEU A 244 7.36 -9.95 -14.23
CA LEU A 244 8.03 -9.91 -15.52
C LEU A 244 9.54 -9.87 -15.31
N ARG A 245 10.22 -10.95 -15.69
CA ARG A 245 11.68 -10.95 -15.80
C ARG A 245 12.07 -10.41 -17.18
N VAL A 246 13.04 -9.51 -17.22
CA VAL A 246 13.65 -9.02 -18.47
C VAL A 246 15.08 -9.54 -18.60
N GLU A 247 15.53 -9.74 -19.84
CA GLU A 247 16.87 -10.28 -20.14
C GLU A 247 17.97 -9.22 -20.10
N GLN A 248 17.61 -7.94 -20.24
CA GLN A 248 18.53 -6.82 -20.23
C GLN A 248 18.27 -5.90 -19.05
N PRO A 249 19.31 -5.21 -18.54
CA PRO A 249 19.14 -4.18 -17.52
C PRO A 249 18.15 -3.11 -17.96
N LEU A 250 17.25 -2.73 -17.06
CA LEU A 250 16.27 -1.68 -17.31
C LEU A 250 16.98 -0.32 -17.38
N LYS A 251 16.65 0.47 -18.41
CA LYS A 251 17.09 1.85 -18.60
C LYS A 251 15.94 2.77 -18.14
N PHE A 252 16.22 3.66 -17.18
CA PHE A 252 15.28 4.63 -16.63
C PHE A 252 15.85 6.04 -16.75
#